data_AF-A0A9P6WBK1-F1
#
_entry.id   AF-A0A9P6WBK1-F1
#
_cell.length_a   1.000
_cell.length_b   1.000
_cell.length_c   1.000
_cell.angle_alpha   90.00
_cell.angle_beta   90.00
_cell.angle_gamma   90.00
#
_symmetry.space_group_name_H-M   'P 1'
#
loop_
_entity.id
_entity.type
_entity.pdbx_description
1 polymer ?
#
loop_
_entity_poly.entity_id
_entity_poly.type
_entity_poly.pdbx_seq_one_letter_code
_entity_poly.pdbx_strand_id
1 'polypeptide(L)'
;MSQTPPLYEEEEIIHLSQENGKWEEYKDKNHIYDLNDSVNTTAEPLPDNLANIDEEDPEGHIREDLQRALKPRHVSLISIAGIIGTGLYLSTSKSLATGGPASLFMNYTIMGIVVYLTMLSLGEMSTFMPISGSFVSYAKKFGSESFAMALMWNYWFNDAVSVASDLTALQLVMDYWKTSDKGFHIGQLRYFSGFWYYV
;
A
#
# COMPACT_ATOMS: atom_id res chain seq x y z
N MET A 1 -2.97 -38.96 35.00
CA MET A 1 -3.53 -39.24 33.67
C MET A 1 -3.54 -37.92 32.92
N SER A 2 -2.88 -37.88 31.77
CA SER A 2 -2.40 -36.69 31.06
C SER A 2 -3.51 -35.73 30.61
N GLN A 3 -3.34 -34.44 30.88
CA GLN A 3 -3.67 -33.37 29.94
C GLN A 3 -2.67 -32.22 30.12
N THR A 4 -1.87 -31.97 29.10
CA THR A 4 -1.23 -30.66 28.85
C THR A 4 -2.00 -30.00 27.71
N PRO A 5 -2.50 -28.78 27.88
CA PRO A 5 -2.21 -27.69 26.92
C PRO A 5 -2.21 -26.28 27.57
N PRO A 6 -2.03 -25.17 26.82
CA PRO A 6 -0.93 -24.75 25.95
C PRO A 6 -0.17 -23.52 26.55
N LEU A 7 1.16 -23.48 26.50
CA LEU A 7 1.96 -22.52 25.71
C LEU A 7 1.41 -21.09 25.61
N TYR A 8 1.91 -20.24 26.53
CA TYR A 8 2.11 -18.79 26.44
C TYR A 8 0.91 -17.95 25.99
N GLU A 9 -0.06 -17.81 26.90
CA GLU A 9 -0.93 -16.64 26.95
C GLU A 9 -0.19 -15.50 27.68
N GLU A 10 -0.14 -14.36 27.00
CA GLU A 10 0.11 -12.98 27.46
C GLU A 10 0.53 -12.82 28.94
N GLU A 11 1.84 -12.67 29.18
CA GLU A 11 2.31 -12.05 30.42
C GLU A 11 2.01 -10.55 30.38
N GLU A 12 0.76 -10.19 30.69
CA GLU A 12 0.40 -8.88 31.20
C GLU A 12 1.03 -8.75 32.60
N ILE A 13 2.19 -8.10 32.68
CA ILE A 13 2.88 -7.87 33.96
C ILE A 13 2.06 -6.85 34.75
N ILE A 14 1.15 -7.35 35.58
CA ILE A 14 0.34 -6.54 36.50
C ILE A 14 1.26 -6.13 37.66
N HIS A 15 1.65 -4.86 37.70
CA HIS A 15 2.40 -4.29 38.81
C HIS A 15 1.49 -4.12 40.04
N LEU A 16 1.50 -5.11 40.93
CA LEU A 16 0.76 -5.06 42.20
C LEU A 16 1.61 -4.37 43.27
N SER A 17 1.19 -3.19 43.71
CA SER A 17 1.76 -2.52 44.90
C SER A 17 0.79 -2.64 46.07
N GLN A 18 1.27 -3.17 47.19
CA GLN A 18 0.45 -3.45 48.36
C GLN A 18 0.49 -2.27 49.34
N GLU A 19 -0.61 -1.52 49.44
CA GLU A 19 -0.77 -0.51 50.48
C GLU A 19 -1.90 -0.92 51.44
N ASN A 20 -1.56 -1.11 52.71
CA ASN A 20 -2.50 -1.41 53.82
C ASN A 20 -3.38 -2.67 53.66
N GLY A 21 -2.84 -3.74 53.06
CA GLY A 21 -3.45 -5.08 53.12
C GLY A 21 -4.72 -5.28 52.29
N LYS A 22 -5.06 -4.33 51.42
CA LYS A 22 -6.09 -4.48 50.38
C LYS A 22 -5.43 -4.48 49.01
N TRP A 23 -5.88 -5.40 48.15
CA TRP A 23 -5.48 -5.47 46.76
C TRP A 23 -6.35 -4.51 45.95
N GLU A 24 -5.78 -3.41 45.47
CA GLU A 24 -6.41 -2.59 44.44
C GLU A 24 -5.58 -2.63 43.17
N GLU A 25 -6.28 -2.64 42.04
CA GLU A 25 -5.73 -2.65 40.69
C GLU A 25 -5.03 -1.31 40.44
N TYR A 26 -3.69 -1.31 40.42
CA TYR A 26 -2.91 -0.15 40.02
C TYR A 26 -2.96 -0.04 38.49
N LYS A 27 -3.97 0.69 38.00
CA LYS A 27 -4.08 1.05 36.59
C LYS A 27 -3.05 2.15 36.31
N ASP A 28 -1.92 1.79 35.72
CA ASP A 28 -0.94 2.76 35.23
C ASP A 28 -1.63 3.65 34.19
N LYS A 29 -1.89 4.91 34.56
CA LYS A 29 -2.61 5.87 33.74
C LYS A 29 -1.74 6.50 32.65
N ASN A 30 -0.47 6.09 32.52
CA ASN A 30 0.48 6.76 31.63
C ASN A 30 0.99 5.91 30.47
N HIS A 31 0.39 4.76 30.17
CA HIS A 31 0.82 3.98 29.01
C HIS A 31 -0.28 3.43 28.10
N ILE A 32 -1.32 4.23 27.87
CA ILE A 32 -2.08 4.17 26.62
C ILE A 32 -1.98 5.56 25.99
N TYR A 33 -1.12 5.70 24.97
CA TYR A 33 -1.28 6.78 24.00
C TYR A 33 -2.58 6.50 23.27
N ASP A 34 -3.69 6.96 23.85
CA ASP A 34 -4.99 6.94 23.21
C ASP A 34 -4.94 8.00 22.11
N LEU A 35 -4.55 7.58 20.90
CA LEU A 35 -4.48 8.42 19.70
C LEU A 35 -5.82 9.08 19.33
N ASN A 36 -6.89 8.75 20.06
CA ASN A 36 -8.20 9.36 19.93
C ASN A 36 -8.41 10.61 20.77
N ASP A 37 -7.64 10.85 21.84
CA ASP A 37 -7.87 12.00 22.74
C ASP A 37 -7.12 13.27 22.29
N SER A 38 -6.01 13.12 21.55
CA SER A 38 -5.38 14.26 20.86
C SER A 38 -6.19 14.76 19.65
N VAL A 39 -7.24 14.03 19.25
CA VAL A 39 -8.15 14.44 18.16
C VAL A 39 -9.28 15.33 18.68
N ASN A 40 -9.60 15.31 19.98
CA ASN A 40 -10.79 15.99 20.51
C ASN A 40 -10.55 17.07 21.58
N THR A 41 -9.32 17.41 21.96
CA THR A 41 -9.08 18.53 22.90
C THR A 41 -7.78 19.28 22.57
N THR A 42 -7.89 20.24 21.65
CA THR A 42 -7.63 21.67 21.88
C THR A 42 -8.21 22.44 20.69
N ALA A 43 -9.53 22.50 20.63
CA ALA A 43 -10.22 23.65 20.05
C ALA A 43 -10.95 24.32 21.23
N GLU A 44 -10.20 25.04 22.06
CA GLU A 44 -10.84 26.21 22.68
C GLU A 44 -11.22 27.11 21.50
N PRO A 45 -12.51 27.49 21.35
CA PRO A 45 -12.88 28.45 20.33
C PRO A 45 -12.17 29.75 20.70
N LEU A 46 -11.13 30.09 19.93
CA LEU A 46 -10.53 31.42 19.98
C LEU A 46 -11.67 32.42 19.77
N PRO A 47 -11.72 33.51 20.55
CA PRO A 47 -12.80 34.47 20.45
C PRO A 47 -12.95 34.92 18.99
N ASP A 48 -14.20 34.98 18.51
CA ASP A 48 -14.61 35.17 17.11
C ASP A 48 -14.00 36.40 16.40
N ASN A 49 -13.23 37.22 17.11
CA ASN A 49 -12.56 38.41 16.64
C ASN A 49 -11.08 38.22 16.23
N LEU A 50 -10.54 37.00 16.21
CA LEU A 50 -9.20 36.70 15.68
C LEU A 50 -9.18 35.84 14.40
N ALA A 51 -10.34 35.42 13.90
CA ALA A 51 -10.46 34.56 12.71
C ALA A 51 -10.26 35.28 11.36
N ASN A 52 -9.92 36.58 11.36
CA ASN A 52 -9.64 37.37 10.15
C ASN A 52 -8.25 38.02 10.21
N ILE A 53 -7.25 37.26 10.62
CA ILE A 53 -5.88 37.58 10.24
C ILE A 53 -5.54 36.56 9.17
N ASP A 54 -5.58 37.02 7.92
CA ASP A 54 -4.91 36.35 6.82
C ASP A 54 -3.42 36.32 7.19
N GLU A 55 -3.00 35.34 7.99
CA GLU A 55 -1.60 35.01 8.19
C GLU A 55 -1.10 34.40 6.89
N GLU A 56 -0.69 35.28 5.99
CA GLU A 56 0.22 34.97 4.90
C GLU A 56 1.55 34.50 5.55
N ASP A 57 1.64 33.19 5.81
CA ASP A 57 2.87 32.51 6.18
C ASP A 57 3.90 32.72 5.04
N PRO A 58 5.02 33.43 5.28
CA PRO A 58 6.01 33.70 4.25
C PRO A 58 6.81 32.46 3.83
N GLU A 59 6.62 31.31 4.48
CA GLU A 59 7.15 30.02 4.04
C GLU A 59 5.98 29.11 3.64
N GLY A 60 5.73 28.98 2.33
CA GLY A 60 4.59 28.25 1.74
C GLY A 60 4.48 26.76 2.09
N HIS A 61 4.21 26.44 3.35
CA HIS A 61 3.87 25.13 3.84
C HIS A 61 2.37 24.94 3.69
N ILE A 62 1.95 24.51 2.50
CA ILE A 62 0.62 23.95 2.31
C ILE A 62 0.52 22.73 3.23
N ARG A 63 -0.14 22.89 4.38
CA ARG A 63 -0.61 21.78 5.20
C ARG A 63 -1.75 21.12 4.42
N GLU A 64 -1.40 20.31 3.43
CA GLU A 64 -2.35 19.42 2.77
C GLU A 64 -2.81 18.40 3.81
N ASP A 65 -3.98 18.65 4.38
CA ASP A 65 -4.67 17.73 5.28
C ASP A 65 -5.13 16.52 4.46
N LEU A 66 -4.21 15.57 4.28
CA LEU A 66 -4.43 14.38 3.48
C LEU A 66 -5.43 13.48 4.22
N GLN A 67 -6.69 13.49 3.80
CA GLN A 67 -7.69 12.60 4.36
C GLN A 67 -7.28 11.15 4.14
N ARG A 68 -6.93 10.47 5.23
CA ARG A 68 -6.59 9.05 5.23
C ARG A 68 -7.84 8.22 4.99
N ALA A 69 -8.25 8.09 3.73
CA ALA A 69 -9.50 7.46 3.34
C ALA A 69 -9.45 5.92 3.35
N LEU A 70 -8.26 5.31 3.26
CA LEU A 70 -8.11 3.85 3.18
C LEU A 70 -7.63 3.23 4.50
N LYS A 71 -8.44 2.30 5.02
CA LYS A 71 -8.06 1.43 6.14
C LYS A 71 -6.85 0.55 5.76
N PRO A 72 -5.94 0.23 6.70
CA PRO A 72 -4.75 -0.60 6.43
C PRO A 72 -5.04 -1.94 5.74
N ARG A 73 -6.20 -2.55 6.04
CA ARG A 73 -6.67 -3.79 5.40
C ARG A 73 -6.92 -3.62 3.89
N HIS A 74 -7.50 -2.50 3.46
CA HIS A 74 -7.76 -2.26 2.04
C HIS A 74 -6.46 -2.08 1.27
N VAL A 75 -5.52 -1.33 1.84
CA VAL A 75 -4.19 -1.14 1.24
C VAL A 75 -3.48 -2.48 1.06
N SER A 76 -3.50 -3.34 2.08
CA SER A 76 -2.89 -4.68 2.01
C SER A 76 -3.56 -5.57 0.95
N LEU A 77 -4.88 -5.51 0.83
CA LEU A 77 -5.62 -6.27 -0.19
C LEU A 77 -5.32 -5.79 -1.61
N ILE A 78 -5.17 -4.46 -1.82
CA ILE A 78 -4.77 -3.89 -3.10
C ILE A 78 -3.37 -4.36 -3.48
N SER A 79 -2.43 -4.35 -2.53
CA SER A 79 -1.06 -4.83 -2.76
C SER A 79 -1.03 -6.31 -3.15
N ILE A 80 -1.79 -7.18 -2.46
CA ILE A 80 -1.85 -8.60 -2.78
C ILE A 80 -2.49 -8.83 -4.16
N ALA A 81 -3.58 -8.11 -4.46
CA ALA A 81 -4.26 -8.20 -5.76
C ALA A 81 -3.33 -7.76 -6.91
N GLY A 82 -2.56 -6.68 -6.71
CA GLY A 82 -1.60 -6.19 -7.70
C GLY A 82 -0.44 -7.17 -7.96
N ILE A 83 0.09 -7.79 -6.91
CA ILE A 83 1.25 -8.71 -7.04
C ILE A 83 0.83 -10.06 -7.66
N ILE A 84 -0.33 -10.60 -7.29
CA ILE A 84 -0.80 -11.87 -7.86
C ILE A 84 -1.22 -11.68 -9.32
N GLY A 85 -2.00 -10.63 -9.61
CA GLY A 85 -2.30 -10.12 -10.95
C GLY A 85 -2.79 -11.12 -12.01
N THR A 86 -3.16 -10.61 -13.19
CA THR A 86 -3.42 -11.44 -14.39
C THR A 86 -2.12 -11.81 -15.11
N GLY A 87 -1.10 -10.96 -14.98
CA GLY A 87 0.22 -11.13 -15.61
C GLY A 87 0.93 -12.42 -15.18
N LEU A 88 0.80 -12.83 -13.91
CA LEU A 88 1.38 -14.08 -13.42
C LEU A 88 0.77 -15.29 -14.16
N TYR A 89 -0.56 -15.33 -14.30
CA TYR A 89 -1.26 -16.43 -14.96
C TYR A 89 -0.95 -16.49 -16.46
N LEU A 90 -0.98 -15.36 -17.16
CA LEU A 90 -0.69 -15.30 -18.60
C LEU A 90 0.79 -15.58 -18.92
N SER A 91 1.71 -15.08 -18.09
CA SER A 91 3.15 -15.34 -18.25
C SER A 91 3.49 -16.81 -17.94
N THR A 92 2.96 -17.34 -16.83
CA THR A 92 3.21 -18.72 -16.39
C THR A 92 2.60 -19.73 -17.35
N SER A 93 1.36 -19.51 -17.80
CA SER A 93 0.68 -20.43 -18.72
C SER A 93 1.45 -20.63 -20.02
N LYS A 94 1.98 -19.55 -20.61
CA LYS A 94 2.79 -19.62 -21.84
C LYS A 94 4.16 -20.24 -21.58
N SER A 95 4.83 -19.84 -20.49
CA SER A 95 6.19 -20.29 -20.17
C SER A 95 6.25 -21.78 -19.78
N LEU A 96 5.21 -22.29 -19.12
CA LEU A 96 5.11 -23.70 -18.76
C LEU A 96 4.98 -24.59 -20.00
N ALA A 97 4.23 -24.13 -21.02
CA ALA A 97 4.05 -24.86 -22.27
C ALA A 97 5.33 -24.95 -23.12
N THR A 98 6.22 -23.96 -23.03
CA THR A 98 7.41 -23.86 -23.90
C THR A 98 8.72 -24.25 -23.21
N GLY A 99 8.89 -23.95 -21.92
CA GLY A 99 10.17 -24.06 -21.21
C GLY A 99 10.26 -25.18 -20.17
N GLY A 100 9.15 -25.86 -19.86
CA GLY A 100 9.09 -26.87 -18.80
C GLY A 100 9.15 -26.29 -17.37
N PRO A 101 8.80 -27.06 -16.33
CA PRO A 101 8.63 -26.54 -14.96
C PRO A 101 9.93 -26.11 -14.28
N ALA A 102 11.07 -26.70 -14.64
CA ALA A 102 12.36 -26.39 -14.02
C ALA A 102 12.88 -24.98 -14.39
N SER A 103 12.70 -24.56 -15.64
CA SER A 103 13.13 -23.22 -16.09
C SER A 103 12.27 -22.11 -15.48
N LEU A 104 10.97 -22.38 -15.32
CA LEU A 104 10.02 -21.48 -14.66
C LEU A 104 10.45 -21.20 -13.21
N PHE A 105 10.73 -22.27 -12.44
CA PHE A 105 11.16 -22.14 -11.04
C PHE A 105 12.46 -21.33 -10.92
N MET A 106 13.48 -21.67 -11.71
CA MET A 106 14.77 -20.98 -11.68
C MET A 106 14.63 -19.48 -11.99
N ASN A 107 13.82 -19.12 -13.00
CA ASN A 107 13.60 -17.72 -13.38
C ASN A 107 12.91 -16.94 -12.26
N TYR A 108 11.82 -17.49 -11.69
CA TYR A 108 11.13 -16.85 -10.57
C TYR A 108 12.01 -16.70 -9.33
N THR A 109 12.87 -17.67 -9.02
CA THR A 109 13.83 -17.54 -7.91
C THR A 109 14.84 -16.42 -8.15
N ILE A 110 15.45 -16.36 -9.33
CA ILE A 110 16.46 -15.34 -9.66
C ILE A 110 15.83 -13.94 -9.63
N MET A 111 14.70 -13.75 -10.32
CA MET A 111 14.01 -12.45 -10.35
C MET A 111 13.45 -12.07 -8.98
N GLY A 112 12.95 -13.03 -8.21
CA GLY A 112 12.48 -12.81 -6.84
C GLY A 112 13.57 -12.26 -5.93
N ILE A 113 14.80 -12.78 -6.02
CA ILE A 113 15.94 -12.28 -5.24
C ILE A 113 16.28 -10.84 -5.63
N VAL A 114 16.33 -10.53 -6.93
CA VAL A 114 16.64 -9.16 -7.41
C VAL A 114 15.60 -8.15 -6.93
N VAL A 115 14.32 -8.49 -7.04
CA VAL A 115 13.22 -7.63 -6.58
C VAL A 115 13.22 -7.50 -5.05
N TYR A 116 13.49 -8.58 -4.32
CA TYR A 116 13.59 -8.55 -2.86
C TYR A 116 14.70 -7.61 -2.39
N LEU A 117 15.89 -7.67 -2.99
CA LEU A 117 17.00 -6.77 -2.65
C LEU A 117 16.68 -5.31 -2.99
N THR A 118 15.98 -5.07 -4.10
CA THR A 118 15.53 -3.74 -4.48
C THR A 118 14.53 -3.19 -3.47
N MET A 119 13.52 -3.98 -3.08
CA MET A 119 12.52 -3.57 -2.10
C MET A 119 13.13 -3.35 -0.72
N LEU A 120 14.11 -4.18 -0.31
CA LEU A 120 14.84 -3.99 0.94
C LEU A 120 15.58 -2.64 0.95
N SER A 121 16.27 -2.31 -0.15
CA SER A 121 16.97 -1.02 -0.29
C SER A 121 16.01 0.17 -0.26
N LEU A 122 14.86 0.07 -0.94
CA LEU A 122 13.80 1.08 -0.89
C LEU A 122 13.19 1.19 0.52
N GLY A 123 13.07 0.08 1.23
CA GLY A 123 12.57 0.01 2.61
C GLY A 123 13.46 0.77 3.58
N GLU A 124 14.77 0.52 3.56
CA GLU A 124 15.73 1.24 4.39
C GLU A 124 15.68 2.75 4.09
N MET A 125 15.59 3.13 2.82
CA MET A 125 15.51 4.52 2.41
C MET A 125 14.19 5.20 2.83
N SER A 126 13.07 4.47 2.81
CA SER A 126 11.76 4.94 3.27
C SER A 126 11.73 5.17 4.80
N THR A 127 12.38 4.29 5.57
CA THR A 127 12.47 4.46 7.03
C THR A 127 13.44 5.57 7.44
N PHE A 128 14.46 5.85 6.64
CA PHE A 128 15.44 6.91 6.92
C PHE A 128 14.86 8.31 6.77
N MET A 129 13.96 8.51 5.80
CA MET A 129 13.33 9.80 5.57
C MET A 129 11.86 9.61 5.15
N PRO A 130 10.89 9.71 6.08
CA PRO A 130 9.48 9.56 5.76
C PRO A 130 8.98 10.84 5.07
N ILE A 131 9.27 10.98 3.77
CA ILE A 131 8.66 12.01 2.93
C ILE A 131 7.36 11.49 2.34
N SER A 132 6.29 12.26 2.50
CA SER A 132 5.04 12.08 1.76
C SER A 132 5.31 12.38 0.28
N GLY A 133 5.71 11.38 -0.49
CA GLY A 133 6.09 11.52 -1.89
C GLY A 133 6.28 10.18 -2.61
N SER A 134 6.34 10.22 -3.94
CA SER A 134 6.60 9.04 -4.78
C SER A 134 8.07 8.58 -4.69
N PHE A 135 8.37 7.36 -5.15
CA PHE A 135 9.76 6.87 -5.31
C PHE A 135 10.62 7.79 -6.20
N VAL A 136 10.00 8.62 -7.04
CA VAL A 136 10.68 9.66 -7.82
C VAL A 136 11.22 10.79 -6.93
N SER A 137 10.52 11.16 -5.85
CA SER A 137 10.98 12.18 -4.89
C SER A 137 12.23 11.72 -4.15
N TYR A 138 12.26 10.44 -3.81
CA TYR A 138 13.41 9.72 -3.30
C TYR A 138 14.59 9.75 -4.30
N ALA A 139 14.35 9.44 -5.58
CA ALA A 139 15.39 9.52 -6.60
C ALA A 139 15.93 10.94 -6.85
N LYS A 140 15.07 11.97 -6.75
CA LYS A 140 15.47 13.38 -6.86
C LYS A 140 16.42 13.80 -5.73
N LYS A 141 16.26 13.23 -4.55
CA LYS A 141 17.03 13.61 -3.35
C LYS A 141 18.37 12.90 -3.21
N PHE A 142 18.44 11.62 -3.59
CA PHE A 142 19.69 10.82 -3.52
C PHE A 142 20.48 10.80 -4.84
N GLY A 143 19.85 11.11 -5.97
CA GLY A 143 20.47 11.16 -7.28
C GLY A 143 20.68 12.58 -7.78
N SER A 144 20.13 12.87 -8.96
CA SER A 144 20.12 14.20 -9.57
C SER A 144 18.73 14.53 -10.10
N GLU A 145 18.43 15.81 -10.28
CA GLU A 145 17.13 16.24 -10.81
C GLU A 145 16.88 15.71 -12.23
N SER A 146 17.92 15.63 -13.07
CA SER A 146 17.83 15.03 -14.41
C SER A 146 17.55 13.52 -14.36
N PHE A 147 18.13 12.81 -13.39
CA PHE A 147 17.88 11.38 -13.19
C PHE A 147 16.44 11.12 -12.74
N ALA A 148 15.90 11.94 -11.84
CA ALA A 148 14.52 11.85 -11.42
C ALA A 148 13.52 12.11 -12.58
N MET A 149 13.82 13.09 -13.44
CA MET A 149 13.01 13.33 -14.64
C MET A 149 13.05 12.14 -15.60
N ALA A 150 14.22 11.55 -15.82
CA ALA A 150 14.36 10.36 -16.66
C ALA A 150 13.61 9.16 -16.09
N LEU A 151 13.65 8.94 -14.77
CA LEU A 151 12.89 7.88 -14.11
C LEU A 151 11.38 8.05 -14.27
N MET A 152 10.88 9.29 -14.17
CA MET A 152 9.47 9.57 -14.35
C MET A 152 8.99 9.23 -15.76
N TRP A 153 9.76 9.61 -16.78
CA TRP A 153 9.47 9.23 -18.16
C TRP A 153 9.54 7.72 -18.39
N ASN A 154 10.56 7.04 -17.86
CA ASN A 154 10.67 5.58 -17.98
C ASN A 154 9.48 4.86 -17.33
N TYR A 155 9.06 5.33 -16.16
CA TYR A 155 7.92 4.76 -15.46
C TYR A 155 6.61 4.97 -16.22
N TRP A 156 6.40 6.19 -16.75
CA TRP A 156 5.24 6.49 -17.58
C TRP A 156 5.16 5.61 -18.83
N PHE A 157 6.29 5.37 -19.51
CA PHE A 157 6.32 4.45 -20.65
C PHE A 157 6.04 3.00 -20.24
N ASN A 158 6.53 2.56 -19.08
CA ASN A 158 6.25 1.21 -18.59
C ASN A 158 4.74 1.01 -18.36
N ASP A 159 4.09 1.96 -17.69
CA ASP A 159 2.65 1.92 -17.44
C ASP A 159 1.84 1.97 -18.76
N ALA A 160 2.24 2.82 -19.71
CA ALA A 160 1.59 2.90 -21.02
C ALA A 160 1.69 1.57 -21.81
N VAL A 161 2.85 0.92 -21.78
CA VAL A 161 3.05 -0.40 -22.39
C VAL A 161 2.23 -1.47 -21.67
N SER A 162 2.12 -1.39 -20.34
CA SER A 162 1.28 -2.31 -19.56
C SER A 162 -0.18 -2.22 -19.99
N VAL A 163 -0.74 -1.01 -20.13
CA VAL A 163 -2.12 -0.81 -20.59
C VAL A 163 -2.34 -1.38 -22.00
N ALA A 164 -1.38 -1.19 -22.91
CA ALA A 164 -1.45 -1.79 -24.24
C ALA A 164 -1.41 -3.33 -24.19
N SER A 165 -0.63 -3.90 -23.26
CA SER A 165 -0.56 -5.34 -23.03
C SER A 165 -1.87 -5.91 -22.46
N ASP A 166 -2.51 -5.19 -21.54
CA ASP A 166 -3.80 -5.56 -20.97
C ASP A 166 -4.91 -5.53 -22.03
N LEU A 167 -4.88 -4.56 -22.96
CA LEU A 167 -5.80 -4.51 -24.09
C LEU A 167 -5.64 -5.74 -25.01
N THR A 168 -4.40 -6.17 -25.25
CA THR A 168 -4.11 -7.36 -26.06
C THR A 168 -4.57 -8.64 -25.35
N ALA A 169 -4.39 -8.72 -24.03
CA ALA A 169 -4.91 -9.83 -23.23
C ALA A 169 -6.43 -9.87 -23.24
N LEU A 170 -7.10 -8.71 -23.14
CA LEU A 170 -8.55 -8.59 -23.23
C LEU A 170 -9.08 -9.05 -24.59
N GLN A 171 -8.38 -8.73 -25.68
CA GLN A 171 -8.70 -9.27 -27.00
C GLN A 171 -8.66 -10.81 -27.03
N LEU A 172 -7.59 -11.42 -26.50
CA LEU A 172 -7.45 -12.88 -26.44
C LEU A 172 -8.59 -13.53 -25.64
N VAL A 173 -8.98 -12.93 -24.51
CA VAL A 173 -10.09 -13.42 -23.68
C VAL A 173 -11.44 -13.28 -24.40
N MET A 174 -11.67 -12.16 -25.11
CA MET A 174 -12.88 -11.98 -25.91
C MET A 174 -12.96 -13.01 -27.05
N ASP A 175 -11.84 -13.32 -27.70
CA ASP A 175 -11.80 -14.31 -28.77
C ASP A 175 -12.04 -15.73 -28.23
N TYR A 176 -11.49 -16.07 -27.06
CA TYR A 176 -11.76 -17.33 -26.37
C TYR A 176 -13.26 -17.57 -26.14
N TRP A 177 -14.00 -16.54 -25.71
CA TRP A 177 -15.44 -16.64 -25.48
C TRP A 177 -16.28 -16.59 -26.77
N LYS A 178 -15.86 -15.85 -27.80
CA LYS A 178 -16.57 -15.79 -29.09
C LYS A 178 -16.56 -17.13 -29.83
N THR A 179 -15.50 -17.93 -29.70
CA THR A 179 -15.39 -19.25 -30.33
C THR A 179 -16.28 -20.31 -29.65
N SER A 180 -16.78 -20.07 -28.43
CA SER A 180 -17.55 -21.06 -27.65
C SER A 180 -19.09 -20.99 -27.78
N ASP A 181 -19.61 -20.21 -28.75
CA ASP A 181 -21.02 -20.02 -29.13
C ASP A 181 -21.93 -19.26 -28.12
N LYS A 182 -22.61 -18.24 -28.67
CA LYS A 182 -23.70 -17.37 -28.16
C LYS A 182 -23.39 -16.26 -27.12
N GLY A 183 -23.27 -15.04 -27.65
CA GLY A 183 -23.93 -13.86 -27.07
C GLY A 183 -23.16 -13.05 -26.02
N PHE A 184 -21.96 -12.54 -26.33
CA PHE A 184 -21.33 -11.51 -25.50
C PHE A 184 -22.01 -10.15 -25.73
N HIS A 185 -22.94 -9.77 -24.85
CA HIS A 185 -23.62 -8.48 -24.89
C HIS A 185 -22.64 -7.32 -24.63
N ILE A 186 -22.40 -6.51 -25.67
CA ILE A 186 -21.50 -5.34 -25.76
C ILE A 186 -21.87 -4.18 -24.80
N GLY A 187 -22.89 -4.33 -23.95
CA GLY A 187 -23.34 -3.28 -23.01
C GLY A 187 -22.40 -2.99 -21.82
N GLN A 188 -21.49 -3.91 -21.48
CA GLN A 188 -20.63 -3.78 -20.29
C GLN A 188 -19.40 -2.87 -20.49
N LEU A 189 -19.05 -2.56 -21.75
CA LEU A 189 -17.90 -1.69 -22.09
C LEU A 189 -18.07 -0.23 -21.64
N ARG A 190 -19.32 0.22 -21.42
CA ARG A 190 -19.60 1.62 -21.03
C ARG A 190 -19.29 1.92 -19.56
N TYR A 191 -19.36 0.92 -18.68
CA TYR A 191 -19.02 1.08 -17.27
C TYR A 191 -17.51 1.02 -17.01
N PHE A 192 -16.79 0.28 -17.86
CA PHE A 192 -15.32 0.15 -17.77
C PHE A 192 -14.59 1.47 -18.08
N SER A 193 -15.13 2.26 -19.02
CA SER A 193 -14.62 3.60 -19.34
C SER A 193 -14.81 4.61 -18.19
N GLY A 194 -15.90 4.50 -17.42
CA GLY A 194 -16.15 5.39 -16.28
C GLY A 194 -15.22 5.14 -15.10
N PHE A 195 -14.81 3.88 -14.90
CA PHE A 195 -13.88 3.49 -13.84
C PHE A 195 -12.46 4.02 -14.06
N TRP A 196 -11.99 4.04 -15.31
CA TRP A 196 -10.67 4.58 -15.68
C TRP A 196 -10.57 6.12 -15.64
N TYR A 197 -11.71 6.83 -15.57
CA TYR A 197 -11.73 8.28 -15.42
C TYR A 197 -11.73 8.73 -13.94
N TYR A 198 -11.98 7.80 -13.01
CA TYR A 198 -12.13 8.07 -11.57
C TYR A 198 -11.02 7.44 -10.71
N VAL A 199 -10.07 6.74 -11.32
CA VAL A 199 -8.80 6.27 -10.73
C VAL A 199 -7.68 7.11 -11.32
#